data_AF-A0A182UIF9-F1
#
_entry.id   AF-A0A182UIF9-F1
#
_cell.length_a   1.000
_cell.length_b   1.000
_cell.length_c   1.000
_cell.angle_alpha   90.00
_cell.angle_beta   90.00
_cell.angle_gamma   90.00
#
_symmetry.space_group_name_H-M   'P 1'
#
loop_
_entity.id
_entity.type
_entity.pdbx_description
1 polymer ?
#
loop_
_entity_poly.entity_id
_entity_poly.type
_entity_poly.pdbx_seq_one_letter_code
_entity_poly.pdbx_strand_id
1 'polypeptide(L)'
;MLQRQCVFRNELLKYGANYGRSNCVAACRLRSVMALCECVPFYMPTAGATASSKSITTCNLQHIACLSKYKIKWSTVITDIVQIPGLEKEMEESLYCPECLPSCSASKYQITASNLPLVRSRRDGFSVTAGIDNVADVAVVRIFFGQPETWMYKQNVAYYWFEIFSNFGGMFGIMAGMSLITLMEVVYFVGRQLVLVFATRSWSAGALRSRKPNLELLQ
;
A
#
# COMPACT_ATOMS: atom_id res chain seq x y z
N MET A 1 -7.78 0.67 13.66
CA MET A 1 -7.56 1.03 12.24
C MET A 1 -6.24 0.44 11.78
N LEU A 2 -6.23 -0.80 11.29
CA LEU A 2 -5.02 -1.35 10.64
C LEU A 2 -5.12 -0.99 9.15
N GLN A 3 -4.54 0.15 8.79
CA GLN A 3 -4.52 0.64 7.42
C GLN A 3 -3.55 -0.23 6.61
N ARG A 4 -4.01 -0.72 5.47
CA ARG A 4 -3.30 -1.68 4.61
C ARG A 4 -1.98 -1.03 4.17
N GLN A 5 -0.83 -1.59 4.57
CA GLN A 5 0.52 -1.05 4.27
C GLN A 5 1.00 -1.42 2.85
N CYS A 6 0.08 -1.50 1.88
CA CYS A 6 0.38 -1.82 0.49
C CYS A 6 -0.59 -1.10 -0.44
N VAL A 7 -0.19 -0.96 -1.71
CA VAL A 7 -0.96 -0.25 -2.75
C VAL A 7 -1.32 -1.20 -3.89
N PHE A 8 -2.55 -1.11 -4.40
CA PHE A 8 -2.98 -1.87 -5.58
C PHE A 8 -2.53 -1.19 -6.88
N ARG A 9 -2.40 -1.98 -7.96
CA ARG A 9 -1.91 -1.49 -9.26
C ARG A 9 -2.69 -0.29 -9.83
N ASN A 10 -3.97 -0.18 -9.48
CA ASN A 10 -4.89 0.79 -10.08
C ASN A 10 -5.12 2.02 -9.19
N GLU A 11 -4.52 2.10 -8.00
CA GLU A 11 -4.77 3.20 -7.06
C GLU A 11 -3.87 4.41 -7.34
N LEU A 12 -2.65 4.20 -7.84
CA LEU A 12 -1.66 5.25 -8.08
C LEU A 12 -1.17 5.30 -9.54
N LEU A 13 -1.98 5.91 -10.41
CA LEU A 13 -1.64 6.12 -11.83
C LEU A 13 -0.58 7.22 -12.07
N LYS A 14 -0.22 8.00 -11.03
CA LYS A 14 0.82 9.05 -11.10
C LYS A 14 2.21 8.50 -11.47
N TYR A 15 2.44 7.21 -11.22
CA TYR A 15 3.72 6.52 -11.43
C TYR A 15 3.74 5.61 -12.67
N GLY A 16 2.82 5.85 -13.61
CA GLY A 16 2.63 5.07 -14.83
C GLY A 16 1.24 4.43 -14.88
N ALA A 17 0.92 3.74 -15.98
CA ALA A 17 -0.40 3.11 -16.17
C ALA A 17 -0.72 2.07 -15.07
N ASN A 18 0.30 1.39 -14.54
CA ASN A 18 0.17 0.43 -13.44
C ASN A 18 1.18 0.78 -12.34
N TYR A 19 0.70 0.87 -11.10
CA TYR A 19 1.57 1.08 -9.95
C TYR A 19 2.47 -0.14 -9.72
N GLY A 20 3.78 0.08 -9.78
CA GLY A 20 4.81 -0.86 -9.37
C GLY A 20 5.78 -0.17 -8.42
N ARG A 21 6.22 -0.87 -7.37
CA ARG A 21 7.18 -0.32 -6.40
C ARG A 21 8.44 0.22 -7.06
N SER A 22 8.96 -0.50 -8.06
CA SER A 22 10.12 -0.10 -8.88
C SER A 22 9.86 1.19 -9.65
N ASN A 23 8.68 1.37 -10.23
CA ASN A 23 8.29 2.57 -10.98
C ASN A 23 8.19 3.80 -10.06
N CYS A 24 7.59 3.63 -8.86
CA CYS A 24 7.54 4.69 -7.86
C CYS A 24 8.94 5.11 -7.41
N VAL A 25 9.82 4.15 -7.11
CA VAL A 25 11.20 4.43 -6.71
C VAL A 25 11.99 5.09 -7.84
N ALA A 26 11.82 4.65 -9.09
CA ALA A 26 12.43 5.28 -10.25
C ALA A 26 11.98 6.74 -10.43
N ALA A 27 10.67 7.01 -10.27
CA ALA A 27 10.14 8.36 -10.33
C ALA A 27 10.64 9.23 -9.16
N CYS A 28 10.76 8.69 -7.95
CA CYS A 28 11.32 9.39 -6.81
C CYS A 28 12.80 9.74 -7.03
N ARG A 29 13.60 8.78 -7.53
CA ARG A 29 14.98 9.00 -7.96
C ARG A 29 15.04 10.12 -8.99
N LEU A 30 14.20 10.07 -10.02
CA LEU A 30 14.21 11.09 -11.07
C LEU A 30 13.90 12.49 -10.54
N ARG A 31 12.91 12.63 -9.64
CA ARG A 31 12.60 13.92 -8.99
C ARG A 31 13.81 14.49 -8.26
N SER A 32 14.56 13.64 -7.55
CA SER A 32 15.77 14.06 -6.86
C SER A 32 16.90 14.45 -7.82
N VAL A 33 17.11 13.68 -8.89
CA VAL A 33 18.13 13.99 -9.92
C VAL A 33 17.81 15.32 -10.59
N MET A 34 16.55 15.55 -10.94
CA MET A 34 16.08 16.80 -11.52
C MET A 34 16.26 17.99 -10.56
N ALA A 35 16.03 17.81 -9.26
CA ALA A 35 16.21 18.87 -8.26
C ALA A 35 17.69 19.20 -7.98
N LEU A 36 18.61 18.23 -8.15
CA LEU A 36 20.04 18.39 -7.83
C LEU A 36 20.89 18.77 -9.04
N CYS A 37 20.62 18.16 -10.20
CA CYS A 37 21.46 18.25 -11.41
C CYS A 37 20.69 18.78 -12.64
N GLU A 38 19.40 19.11 -12.50
CA GLU A 38 18.53 19.72 -13.53
C GLU A 38 18.49 18.98 -14.89
N CYS A 39 18.80 17.68 -14.90
CA CYS A 39 18.82 16.88 -16.11
C CYS A 39 18.22 15.49 -15.88
N VAL A 40 17.83 14.82 -16.97
CA VAL A 40 17.29 13.45 -16.92
C VAL A 40 18.23 12.44 -17.58
N PRO A 41 18.64 11.36 -16.88
CA PRO A 41 19.51 10.35 -17.47
C PRO A 41 18.82 9.57 -18.60
N PHE A 42 19.57 9.24 -19.65
CA PHE A 42 19.05 8.53 -20.83
C PHE A 42 18.49 7.13 -20.53
N TYR A 43 18.98 6.47 -19.48
CA TYR A 43 18.55 5.13 -19.08
C TYR A 43 17.23 5.11 -18.28
N MET A 44 16.62 6.27 -17.99
CA MET A 44 15.35 6.39 -17.25
C MET A 44 14.20 6.86 -18.17
N PRO A 45 13.59 5.96 -18.96
CA PRO A 45 12.58 6.33 -19.95
C PRO A 45 11.19 6.66 -19.37
N THR A 46 10.82 6.12 -18.20
CA THR A 46 9.42 6.03 -17.74
C THR A 46 8.84 7.29 -17.10
N ALA A 47 9.63 8.32 -16.80
CA ALA A 47 9.14 9.54 -16.14
C ALA A 47 9.42 10.84 -16.92
N GLY A 48 10.00 10.74 -18.12
CA GLY A 48 10.01 11.84 -19.09
C GLY A 48 8.63 12.14 -19.69
N ALA A 49 7.69 11.18 -19.65
CA ALA A 49 6.35 11.32 -20.23
C ALA A 49 5.30 11.91 -19.27
N THR A 50 5.50 11.84 -17.95
CA THR A 50 4.55 12.34 -16.94
C THR A 50 4.87 13.74 -16.43
N ALA A 51 6.05 14.27 -16.76
CA ALA A 51 6.36 15.69 -16.63
C ALA A 51 5.84 16.44 -17.86
N SER A 52 4.52 16.38 -18.04
CA SER A 52 3.77 17.23 -18.94
C SER A 52 4.15 18.69 -18.65
N SER A 53 4.62 19.42 -19.68
CA SER A 53 4.79 20.88 -19.74
C SER A 53 6.14 21.55 -19.44
N LYS A 54 7.26 20.84 -19.25
CA LYS A 54 8.60 21.49 -19.27
C LYS A 54 9.53 20.78 -20.25
N SER A 55 10.22 21.53 -21.11
CA SER A 55 11.28 21.02 -21.97
C SER A 55 12.42 20.49 -21.10
N ILE A 56 12.39 19.21 -20.78
CA ILE A 56 13.38 18.59 -19.91
C ILE A 56 14.58 18.16 -20.75
N THR A 57 15.76 18.68 -20.41
CA THR A 57 17.03 18.36 -21.05
C THR A 57 17.56 17.02 -20.58
N THR A 58 17.95 16.16 -21.53
CA THR A 58 18.65 14.91 -21.23
C THR A 58 20.07 15.22 -20.73
N CYS A 59 20.55 14.47 -19.72
CA CYS A 59 21.88 14.69 -19.18
C CYS A 59 22.96 14.43 -20.24
N ASN A 60 23.87 15.39 -20.42
CA ASN A 60 25.06 15.26 -21.26
C ASN A 60 26.31 14.98 -20.41
N LEU A 61 27.47 14.81 -21.04
CA LEU A 61 28.78 14.55 -20.42
C LEU A 61 29.14 15.60 -19.35
N GLN A 62 28.74 16.86 -19.53
CA GLN A 62 28.99 17.94 -18.56
C GLN A 62 28.34 17.67 -17.20
N HIS A 63 27.23 16.95 -17.16
CA HIS A 63 26.50 16.63 -15.93
C HIS A 63 27.03 15.39 -15.21
N ILE A 64 28.03 14.69 -15.77
CA ILE A 64 28.54 13.43 -15.20
C ILE A 64 29.18 13.64 -13.83
N ALA A 65 29.81 14.79 -13.59
CA ALA A 65 30.40 15.14 -12.30
C ALA A 65 29.33 15.33 -11.20
N CYS A 66 28.17 15.88 -11.55
CA CYS A 66 27.04 16.00 -10.63
C CYS A 66 26.43 14.63 -10.35
N LEU A 67 26.22 13.83 -11.39
CA LEU A 67 25.64 12.48 -11.28
C LEU A 67 26.54 11.54 -10.46
N SER A 68 27.86 11.61 -10.63
CA SER A 68 28.80 10.77 -9.89
C SER A 68 28.86 11.17 -8.41
N LYS A 69 28.79 12.47 -8.10
CA LYS A 69 28.78 12.98 -6.72
C LYS A 69 27.61 12.45 -5.90
N TYR A 70 26.42 12.35 -6.48
CA TYR A 70 25.21 11.89 -5.80
C TYR A 70 24.83 10.43 -6.11
N LYS A 71 25.72 9.66 -6.74
CA LYS A 71 25.46 8.26 -7.12
C LYS A 71 25.07 7.38 -5.92
N ILE A 72 25.75 7.57 -4.78
CA ILE A 72 25.52 6.81 -3.54
C ILE A 72 24.10 7.10 -3.01
N LYS A 73 23.70 8.39 -3.03
CA LYS A 73 22.36 8.80 -2.60
C LYS A 73 21.22 8.15 -3.38
N TRP A 74 21.41 7.91 -4.68
CA TRP A 74 20.38 7.26 -5.49
C TRP A 74 20.44 5.74 -5.48
N SER A 75 21.54 5.13 -5.04
CA SER A 75 21.62 3.68 -4.91
C SER A 75 20.79 3.17 -3.73
N THR A 76 20.80 3.92 -2.61
CA THR A 76 20.08 3.60 -1.38
C THR A 76 18.76 4.38 -1.30
N VAL A 77 17.63 3.67 -1.20
CA VAL A 77 16.30 4.29 -1.11
C VAL A 77 15.59 3.78 0.14
N ILE A 78 15.18 4.71 1.00
CA ILE A 78 14.47 4.43 2.26
C ILE A 78 13.02 4.92 2.18
N THR A 79 12.10 4.17 2.78
CA THR A 79 10.68 4.57 2.92
C THR A 79 10.38 5.17 4.27
N ASP A 80 11.03 4.63 5.30
CA ASP A 80 10.76 4.92 6.69
C ASP A 80 12.07 5.28 7.38
N ILE A 81 12.00 6.31 8.23
CA ILE A 81 13.14 6.80 9.00
C ILE A 81 13.15 5.98 10.28
N VAL A 82 13.96 4.93 10.33
CA VAL A 82 14.18 4.14 11.55
C VAL A 82 15.49 4.61 12.17
N GLN A 83 15.41 5.18 13.37
CA GLN A 83 16.59 5.60 14.11
C GLN A 83 17.31 4.37 14.68
N ILE A 84 18.33 3.91 13.95
CA ILE A 84 19.20 2.81 14.38
C ILE A 84 20.51 3.47 14.86
N PRO A 85 20.90 3.30 16.14
CA PRO A 85 22.12 3.92 16.66
C PRO A 85 23.34 3.43 15.86
N GLY A 86 24.14 4.38 15.36
CA GLY A 86 25.31 4.08 14.52
C GLY A 86 25.07 4.07 13.00
N LEU A 87 23.84 4.28 12.53
CA LEU A 87 23.48 4.34 11.10
C LEU A 87 22.97 5.74 10.65
N GLU A 88 23.24 6.79 11.42
CA GLU A 88 22.73 8.13 11.13
C GLU A 88 23.31 8.72 9.84
N LYS A 89 24.61 8.54 9.57
CA LYS A 89 25.25 9.03 8.33
C LYS A 89 24.68 8.38 7.06
N GLU A 90 24.51 7.06 7.08
CA GLU A 90 23.93 6.33 5.94
C GLU A 90 22.49 6.77 5.66
N MET A 91 21.75 7.11 6.71
CA MET A 91 20.38 7.60 6.60
C MET A 91 20.32 9.00 5.97
N GLU A 92 21.22 9.91 6.34
CA GLU A 92 21.33 11.24 5.72
C GLU A 92 21.77 11.18 4.25
N GLU A 93 22.63 10.23 3.92
CA GLU A 93 23.11 10.03 2.55
C GLU A 93 22.07 9.36 1.65
N SER A 94 21.10 8.64 2.21
CA SER A 94 20.08 7.92 1.45
C SER A 94 18.96 8.79 0.87
N LEU A 95 18.28 8.30 -0.17
CA LEU A 95 17.12 8.96 -0.75
C LEU A 95 15.83 8.58 0.00
N TYR A 96 15.15 9.59 0.55
CA TYR A 96 13.89 9.42 1.27
C TYR A 96 12.66 9.47 0.35
N CYS A 97 11.87 8.39 0.32
CA CYS A 97 10.68 8.22 -0.52
C CYS A 97 9.53 7.53 0.26
N PRO A 98 8.77 8.27 1.10
CA PRO A 98 7.71 7.71 1.94
C PRO A 98 6.45 7.31 1.15
N GLU A 99 6.21 7.94 0.01
CA GLU A 99 5.02 7.69 -0.82
C GLU A 99 5.06 6.32 -1.52
N CYS A 100 6.25 5.73 -1.63
CA CYS A 100 6.37 4.43 -2.23
C CYS A 100 6.02 3.40 -1.16
N LEU A 101 4.99 2.60 -1.42
CA LEU A 101 4.61 1.41 -0.64
C LEU A 101 4.78 0.14 -1.49
N PRO A 102 4.92 -1.06 -0.91
CA PRO A 102 4.94 -2.29 -1.68
C PRO A 102 3.61 -2.51 -2.42
N SER A 103 3.66 -3.17 -3.57
CA SER A 103 2.46 -3.58 -4.29
C SER A 103 1.76 -4.74 -3.56
N CYS A 104 0.43 -4.69 -3.38
CA CYS A 104 -0.31 -5.75 -2.68
C CYS A 104 -0.30 -7.10 -3.42
N SER A 105 -0.07 -7.10 -4.74
CA SER A 105 0.06 -8.31 -5.55
C SER A 105 1.43 -8.37 -6.23
N ALA A 106 2.26 -9.33 -5.80
CA ALA A 106 3.60 -9.54 -6.33
C ALA A 106 3.91 -11.04 -6.44
N SER A 107 4.50 -11.44 -7.57
CA SER A 107 5.02 -12.78 -7.79
C SER A 107 6.53 -12.76 -7.57
N LYS A 108 7.03 -13.60 -6.65
CA LYS A 108 8.47 -13.74 -6.38
C LYS A 108 8.94 -15.10 -6.87
N TYR A 109 10.01 -15.12 -7.66
CA TYR A 109 10.64 -16.34 -8.14
C TYR A 109 11.94 -16.56 -7.38
N GLN A 110 12.12 -17.73 -6.79
CA GLN A 110 13.39 -18.15 -6.24
C GLN A 110 14.26 -18.71 -7.37
N ILE A 111 15.44 -18.15 -7.55
CA ILE A 111 16.35 -18.52 -8.62
C ILE A 111 17.45 -19.40 -8.04
N THR A 112 17.61 -20.59 -8.59
CA THR A 112 18.76 -21.47 -8.35
C THR A 112 19.55 -21.57 -9.65
N ALA A 113 20.85 -21.26 -9.59
CA ALA A 113 21.73 -21.31 -10.74
C ALA A 113 22.72 -22.44 -10.59
N SER A 114 22.85 -23.26 -11.63
CA SER A 114 23.92 -24.22 -11.78
C SER A 114 24.67 -23.89 -13.07
N ASN A 115 26.00 -23.98 -13.01
CA ASN A 115 26.87 -23.80 -14.17
C ASN A 115 27.53 -25.15 -14.50
N LEU A 116 27.68 -25.40 -15.79
CA LEU A 116 28.42 -26.56 -16.28
C LEU A 116 29.31 -26.09 -17.43
N PRO A 117 30.62 -26.43 -17.43
CA PRO A 117 31.48 -26.06 -18.53
C PRO A 117 30.97 -26.71 -19.82
N LEU A 118 30.95 -25.93 -20.90
CA LEU A 118 30.56 -26.42 -22.21
C LEU A 118 31.67 -27.31 -22.76
N VAL A 119 31.41 -28.62 -22.80
CA VAL A 119 32.32 -29.60 -23.41
C VAL A 119 31.84 -29.89 -24.82
N ARG A 120 32.75 -29.89 -25.80
CA ARG A 120 32.42 -30.33 -27.16
C ARG A 120 32.04 -31.80 -27.17
N SER A 121 30.78 -32.08 -27.51
CA SER A 121 30.33 -33.44 -27.76
C SER A 121 30.20 -33.67 -29.26
N ARG A 122 31.08 -34.50 -29.83
CA ARG A 122 31.02 -34.96 -31.24
C ARG A 122 29.98 -36.08 -31.41
N ARG A 123 28.78 -35.88 -30.90
CA ARG A 123 27.66 -36.84 -31.06
C ARG A 123 26.76 -36.36 -32.18
N ASP A 124 26.45 -37.25 -33.12
CA ASP A 124 25.44 -37.05 -34.16
C ASP A 124 24.05 -37.03 -33.53
N GLY A 125 23.60 -35.84 -33.12
CA GLY A 125 22.31 -35.58 -32.51
C GLY A 125 22.06 -34.07 -32.41
N PHE A 126 20.87 -33.66 -31.95
CA PHE A 126 20.54 -32.24 -31.73
C PHE A 126 21.43 -31.67 -30.60
N SER A 127 22.60 -31.15 -30.99
CA SER A 127 23.50 -30.43 -30.09
C SER A 127 23.28 -28.93 -30.28
N VAL A 128 23.01 -28.23 -29.17
CA VAL A 128 22.92 -26.75 -29.13
C VAL A 128 24.23 -26.08 -29.60
N THR A 129 25.34 -26.84 -29.65
CA THR A 129 26.65 -26.40 -30.13
C THR A 129 27.03 -26.95 -31.51
N ALA A 130 26.09 -27.56 -32.25
CA ALA A 130 26.34 -28.06 -33.60
C ALA A 130 26.68 -26.88 -34.54
N GLY A 131 27.92 -26.86 -35.05
CA GLY A 131 28.42 -25.80 -35.94
C GLY A 131 29.21 -24.68 -35.27
N ILE A 132 29.58 -24.79 -33.97
CA ILE A 132 30.34 -23.76 -33.26
C ILE A 132 31.80 -24.17 -33.06
N ASP A 133 32.68 -23.57 -33.87
CA ASP A 133 34.12 -23.86 -33.93
C ASP A 133 34.95 -23.26 -32.79
N ASN A 134 34.37 -22.38 -31.95
CA ASN A 134 34.98 -21.87 -30.71
C ASN A 134 33.97 -21.87 -29.56
N VAL A 135 34.17 -22.72 -28.55
CA VAL A 135 33.27 -22.82 -27.38
C VAL A 135 33.57 -21.73 -26.32
N ALA A 136 34.71 -21.04 -26.42
CA ALA A 136 35.14 -20.02 -25.46
C ALA A 136 34.27 -18.74 -25.48
N ASP A 137 33.69 -18.39 -26.62
CA ASP A 137 32.90 -17.16 -26.80
C ASP A 137 31.39 -17.39 -26.64
N VAL A 138 30.99 -18.60 -26.25
CA VAL A 138 29.58 -19.00 -26.22
C VAL A 138 29.16 -19.36 -24.80
N ALA A 139 28.04 -18.80 -24.35
CA ALA A 139 27.38 -19.15 -23.11
C ALA A 139 25.95 -19.61 -23.42
N VAL A 140 25.58 -20.79 -22.94
CA VAL A 140 24.20 -21.32 -23.08
C VAL A 140 23.51 -21.20 -21.73
N VAL A 141 22.43 -20.41 -21.69
CA VAL A 141 21.59 -20.24 -20.50
C VAL A 141 20.26 -20.94 -20.73
N ARG A 142 19.94 -21.90 -19.85
CA ARG A 142 18.64 -22.61 -19.88
C ARG A 142 17.80 -22.20 -18.69
N ILE A 143 16.67 -21.54 -18.96
CA ILE A 143 15.73 -21.10 -17.94
C ILE A 143 14.53 -22.03 -17.99
N PHE A 144 14.27 -22.75 -16.89
CA PHE A 144 13.14 -23.66 -16.76
C PHE A 144 12.58 -23.62 -15.34
N PHE A 145 11.29 -23.96 -15.20
CA PHE A 145 10.68 -24.14 -13.88
C PHE A 145 11.05 -25.53 -13.36
N GLY A 146 11.68 -25.59 -12.18
CA GLY A 146 12.07 -26.87 -11.56
C GLY A 146 10.88 -27.73 -11.15
N GLN A 147 9.75 -27.09 -10.83
CA GLN A 147 8.49 -27.75 -10.47
C GLN A 147 7.33 -27.03 -11.17
N PRO A 148 6.27 -27.75 -11.60
CA PRO A 148 5.11 -27.15 -12.26
C PRO A 148 4.17 -26.42 -11.29
N GLU A 149 4.31 -26.67 -9.99
CA GLU A 149 3.48 -26.06 -8.94
C GLU A 149 4.13 -24.81 -8.36
N THR A 150 3.29 -23.84 -7.96
CA THR A 150 3.73 -22.61 -7.31
C THR A 150 2.93 -22.39 -6.03
N TRP A 151 3.60 -21.92 -4.99
CA TRP A 151 2.93 -21.47 -3.78
C TRP A 151 2.24 -20.11 -4.01
N MET A 152 1.07 -19.92 -3.42
CA MET A 152 0.34 -18.64 -3.43
C MET A 152 -0.04 -18.28 -1.99
N TYR A 153 0.52 -17.19 -1.47
CA TYR A 153 0.12 -16.63 -0.18
C TYR A 153 -0.90 -15.52 -0.40
N LYS A 154 -2.06 -15.62 0.27
CA LYS A 154 -3.13 -14.62 0.24
C LYS A 154 -3.50 -14.24 1.67
N GLN A 155 -3.54 -12.94 1.95
CA GLN A 155 -4.04 -12.41 3.21
C GLN A 155 -5.50 -11.99 3.03
N ASN A 156 -6.41 -12.62 3.77
CA ASN A 156 -7.82 -12.27 3.80
C ASN A 156 -8.15 -11.58 5.13
N VAL A 157 -9.26 -10.85 5.15
CA VAL A 157 -9.80 -10.26 6.39
C VAL A 157 -10.31 -11.39 7.27
N ALA A 158 -9.90 -11.41 8.55
CA ALA A 158 -10.24 -12.49 9.48
C ALA A 158 -11.69 -12.43 9.97
N TYR A 159 -12.23 -11.22 10.17
CA TYR A 159 -13.61 -11.00 10.58
C TYR A 159 -14.20 -9.80 9.86
N TYR A 160 -15.37 -9.99 9.25
CA TYR A 160 -16.18 -8.89 8.76
C TYR A 160 -17.13 -8.39 9.86
N TRP A 161 -17.58 -7.14 9.73
CA TRP A 161 -18.52 -6.52 10.69
C TRP A 161 -19.81 -7.33 10.86
N PHE A 162 -20.33 -7.93 9.78
CA PHE A 162 -21.52 -8.77 9.84
C PHE A 162 -21.28 -10.11 10.56
N GLU A 163 -20.08 -10.68 10.48
CA GLU A 163 -19.74 -11.92 11.21
C GLU A 163 -19.61 -11.65 12.70
N ILE A 164 -19.03 -10.51 13.06
CA ILE A 164 -18.97 -10.06 14.47
C ILE A 164 -20.39 -9.88 15.01
N PHE A 165 -21.26 -9.19 14.26
CA PHE A 165 -22.65 -8.99 14.67
C PHE A 165 -23.42 -10.32 14.78
N SER A 166 -23.18 -11.25 13.85
CA SER A 166 -23.76 -12.59 13.87
C SER A 166 -23.33 -13.40 15.10
N ASN A 167 -22.04 -13.37 15.44
CA ASN A 167 -21.50 -14.09 16.60
C ASN A 167 -22.07 -13.56 17.93
N PHE A 168 -22.16 -12.23 18.09
CA PHE A 168 -22.82 -11.64 19.25
C PHE A 168 -24.31 -11.98 19.30
N GLY A 169 -25.02 -11.85 18.17
CA GLY A 169 -26.44 -12.19 18.08
C GLY A 169 -26.73 -13.65 18.43
N GLY A 170 -25.90 -14.58 17.96
CA GLY A 170 -25.99 -16.00 18.30
C GLY A 170 -25.76 -16.27 19.78
N MET A 171 -24.77 -15.61 20.39
CA MET A 171 -24.47 -15.74 21.82
C MET A 171 -25.62 -15.21 22.69
N PHE A 172 -26.15 -14.02 22.39
CA PHE A 172 -27.30 -13.45 23.11
C PHE A 172 -28.59 -14.25 22.90
N GLY A 173 -28.79 -14.82 21.70
CA GLY A 173 -29.94 -15.67 21.39
C GLY A 173 -29.97 -16.96 22.19
N ILE A 174 -28.82 -17.63 22.35
CA ILE A 174 -28.75 -18.91 23.07
C ILE A 174 -28.70 -18.71 24.59
N MET A 175 -27.90 -17.76 25.09
CA MET A 175 -27.73 -17.58 26.54
C MET A 175 -28.88 -16.81 27.20
N ALA A 176 -29.30 -15.70 26.59
CA ALA A 176 -30.33 -14.82 27.17
C ALA A 176 -31.73 -15.09 26.61
N GLY A 177 -31.86 -15.93 25.57
CA GLY A 177 -33.11 -16.06 24.82
C GLY A 177 -33.51 -14.76 24.11
N MET A 178 -32.57 -13.82 23.96
CA MET A 178 -32.85 -12.49 23.44
C MET A 178 -32.96 -12.56 21.92
N SER A 179 -34.07 -12.06 21.38
CA SER A 179 -34.31 -11.95 19.94
C SER A 179 -34.37 -10.48 19.53
N LEU A 180 -34.23 -10.18 18.24
CA LEU A 180 -34.45 -8.83 17.71
C LEU A 180 -35.82 -8.26 18.11
N ILE A 181 -36.82 -9.13 18.25
CA ILE A 181 -38.17 -8.78 18.69
C ILE A 181 -38.15 -8.27 20.14
N THR A 182 -37.47 -8.97 21.06
CA THR A 182 -37.41 -8.55 22.46
C THR A 182 -36.61 -7.27 22.62
N LEU A 183 -35.58 -7.06 21.79
CA LEU A 183 -34.80 -5.82 21.78
C LEU A 183 -35.65 -4.62 21.32
N MET A 184 -36.48 -4.80 20.28
CA MET A 184 -37.43 -3.76 19.83
C MET A 184 -38.50 -3.44 20.87
N GLU A 185 -39.00 -4.44 21.60
CA GLU A 185 -39.98 -4.25 22.66
C GLU A 185 -39.41 -3.43 23.84
N VAL A 186 -38.16 -3.71 24.25
CA VAL A 186 -37.47 -2.94 25.28
C VAL A 186 -37.27 -1.49 24.84
N VAL A 187 -36.83 -1.25 23.60
CA VAL A 187 -36.67 0.11 23.06
C VAL A 187 -38.00 0.86 23.04
N TYR A 188 -39.09 0.21 22.64
CA TYR A 188 -40.42 0.81 22.66
C TYR A 188 -40.85 1.18 24.09
N PHE A 189 -40.66 0.28 25.05
CA PHE A 189 -41.06 0.53 26.43
C PHE A 189 -40.22 1.64 27.07
N VAL A 190 -38.89 1.62 26.90
CA VAL A 190 -38.00 2.67 27.40
C VAL A 190 -38.30 4.01 26.73
N GLY A 191 -38.50 4.03 25.40
CA GLY A 191 -38.86 5.24 24.66
C GLY A 191 -40.17 5.85 25.15
N ARG A 192 -41.21 5.02 25.35
CA ARG A 192 -42.50 5.46 25.90
C ARG A 192 -42.34 6.03 27.30
N GLN A 193 -41.56 5.39 28.17
CA GLN A 193 -41.33 5.88 29.53
C GLN A 193 -40.55 7.20 29.53
N LEU A 194 -39.54 7.34 28.68
CA LEU A 194 -38.82 8.61 28.51
C LEU A 194 -39.76 9.72 28.02
N VAL A 195 -40.61 9.45 27.02
CA VAL A 195 -41.59 10.41 26.53
C VAL A 195 -42.58 10.81 27.63
N LEU A 196 -43.08 9.87 28.43
CA LEU A 196 -43.99 10.17 29.55
C LEU A 196 -43.30 11.01 30.63
N VAL A 197 -42.04 10.72 30.97
CA VAL A 197 -41.24 11.51 31.92
C VAL A 197 -40.98 12.92 31.37
N PHE A 198 -40.62 13.05 30.10
CA PHE A 198 -40.45 14.36 29.47
C PHE A 198 -41.77 15.14 29.37
N ALA A 199 -42.89 14.47 29.07
CA ALA A 199 -44.20 15.09 28.98
C ALA A 199 -44.67 15.59 30.35
N THR A 200 -44.56 14.78 31.41
CA THR A 200 -44.88 15.19 32.79
C THR A 200 -43.97 16.30 33.31
N ARG A 201 -42.68 16.29 32.94
CA ARG A 201 -41.74 17.37 33.26
C ARG A 201 -42.04 18.67 32.48
N SER A 202 -42.52 18.56 31.23
CA SER A 202 -43.00 19.73 30.46
C SER A 202 -44.32 20.28 31.00
N TRP A 203 -45.23 19.41 31.45
CA TRP A 203 -46.50 19.80 32.06
C TRP A 203 -46.32 20.47 33.43
N SER A 204 -45.35 20.04 34.23
CA SER A 204 -45.01 20.72 35.49
C SER A 204 -44.33 22.09 35.26
N ALA A 205 -43.53 22.24 34.20
CA ALA A 205 -43.03 23.56 33.77
C ALA A 205 -44.14 24.47 33.21
N GLY A 206 -45.13 23.91 32.52
CA GLY A 206 -46.32 24.63 32.03
C GLY A 206 -47.31 25.01 33.14
N ALA A 207 -47.48 24.16 34.16
CA ALA A 207 -48.34 24.42 35.31
C ALA A 207 -47.82 25.55 36.21
N LEU A 208 -46.49 25.71 36.35
CA LEU A 208 -45.90 26.89 37.01
C LEU A 208 -46.19 28.19 36.24
N ARG A 209 -46.35 28.12 34.90
CA ARG A 209 -46.70 29.28 34.06
C ARG A 209 -48.20 29.63 34.11
N SER A 210 -49.06 28.63 34.33
CA SER A 210 -50.52 28.80 34.45
C SER A 210 -51.00 29.20 35.86
N ARG A 211 -50.14 29.13 36.90
CA ARG A 211 -50.46 29.56 38.27
C ARG A 211 -50.15 31.04 38.56
N LYS A 212 -49.82 31.84 37.52
CA LYS A 212 -49.84 33.31 37.56
C LYS A 212 -50.90 33.86 36.58
N PRO A 213 -52.18 33.84 36.97
CA PRO A 213 -53.08 34.92 36.59
C PRO A 213 -53.82 35.43 37.83
N ASN A 214 -53.75 36.75 38.03
CA ASN A 214 -54.54 37.57 38.95
C ASN A 214 -54.23 37.43 40.45
N LEU A 215 -53.17 38.13 40.89
CA LEU A 215 -53.14 38.74 42.21
C LEU A 215 -52.88 40.25 42.06
N GLU A 216 -53.80 40.93 41.37
CA GLU A 216 -53.92 42.39 41.28
C GLU A 216 -55.38 42.72 41.64
N LEU A 217 -55.67 42.85 42.94
CA LEU A 217 -56.83 43.55 43.52
C LEU A 217 -56.87 43.29 45.03
N LEU A 218 -56.11 44.09 45.78
CA LEU A 218 -56.43 44.64 47.11
C LEU A 218 -55.17 45.36 47.60
N GLN A 219 -55.05 46.64 47.23
CA GLN A 219 -54.90 47.81 48.12
C GLN A 219 -54.31 49.00 47.35
#